data_AF-A0A4U5MW64-F1
#
_entry.id   AF-A0A4U5MW64-F1
#
_cell.length_a   1.000
_cell.length_b   1.000
_cell.length_c   1.000
_cell.angle_alpha   90.00
_cell.angle_beta   90.00
_cell.angle_gamma   90.00
#
_symmetry.space_group_name_H-M   'P 1'
#
loop_
_entity.id
_entity.type
_entity.pdbx_description
1 polymer ?
#
loop_
_entity_poly.entity_id
_entity_poly.type
_entity_poly.pdbx_seq_one_letter_code
_entity_poly.pdbx_strand_id
1 'polypeptide(L)'
;MWHVRAEIAPAILLVVDFGGWYRLDSKSWNGSSLDMIRHTQVSLLKDVIVPYTHLLPRLQLSEKKRNTLLYFKGAKHRHRGGIVRENLWDLLVNEPGVIMEEGFPNATGREQSIRGMRTSEFCLHPAGDTPTSCRLFDAIQSLCIPVIVSDNIELPFEGMMDYTEFSVFVAGDDALKPTWLMDHLRSISEKQKEELRRNMAKIQPIYQYENGHPGGIGPISPNGAVNHIWKKIHQKLPVIKEAIVREKRKPPGVSIPLRCHCT
;
A
#
# COMPACT_ATOMS: atom_id res chain seq x y z
N MET A 1 1.85 -17.67 -30.45
CA MET A 1 1.53 -16.80 -29.29
C MET A 1 2.44 -15.57 -29.20
N TRP A 2 2.75 -14.88 -30.31
CA TRP A 2 3.54 -13.63 -30.26
C TRP A 2 2.65 -12.39 -30.04
N HIS A 3 1.37 -12.47 -30.44
CA HIS A 3 0.39 -11.39 -30.31
C HIS A 3 0.05 -11.03 -28.84
N VAL A 4 0.07 -12.02 -27.93
CA VAL A 4 -0.31 -11.81 -26.51
C VAL A 4 0.72 -10.93 -25.78
N ARG A 5 2.02 -11.02 -26.09
CA ARG A 5 3.04 -10.16 -25.47
C ARG A 5 2.93 -8.69 -25.92
N ALA A 6 2.53 -8.47 -27.17
CA ALA A 6 2.36 -7.14 -27.73
C ALA A 6 1.09 -6.44 -27.19
N GLU A 7 0.08 -7.19 -26.74
CA GLU A 7 -1.14 -6.67 -26.10
C GLU A 7 -1.00 -6.47 -24.59
N ILE A 8 -0.19 -7.29 -23.92
CA ILE A 8 0.12 -7.10 -22.49
C ILE A 8 1.00 -5.87 -22.25
N ALA A 9 1.91 -5.53 -23.17
CA ALA A 9 2.75 -4.34 -23.07
C ALA A 9 1.97 -2.99 -23.00
N PRO A 10 0.90 -2.77 -23.80
CA PRO A 10 0.05 -1.58 -23.73
C PRO A 10 -1.13 -1.69 -22.74
N ALA A 11 -1.43 -2.87 -22.21
CA ALA A 11 -2.52 -3.05 -21.26
C ALA A 11 -2.19 -2.43 -19.88
N ILE A 12 -3.19 -1.79 -19.28
CA ILE A 12 -3.17 -1.37 -17.88
C ILE A 12 -3.61 -2.56 -17.03
N LEU A 13 -2.75 -2.98 -16.10
CA LEU A 13 -3.07 -4.00 -15.12
C LEU A 13 -3.60 -3.33 -13.85
N LEU A 14 -4.63 -3.95 -13.26
CA LEU A 14 -5.10 -3.64 -11.92
C LEU A 14 -4.40 -4.57 -10.94
N VAL A 15 -3.64 -3.99 -10.01
CA VAL A 15 -2.72 -4.75 -9.16
C VAL A 15 -3.08 -4.48 -7.70
N VAL A 16 -3.63 -5.50 -7.03
CA VAL A 16 -3.94 -5.41 -5.59
C VAL A 16 -2.65 -5.44 -4.77
N ASP A 17 -1.72 -6.27 -5.23
CA ASP A 17 -0.46 -6.55 -4.58
C ASP A 17 0.54 -6.91 -5.70
N PHE A 18 1.75 -6.34 -5.66
CA PHE A 18 2.80 -6.69 -6.61
C PHE A 18 3.48 -8.02 -6.29
N GLY A 19 3.28 -8.56 -5.08
CA GLY A 19 3.87 -9.81 -4.57
C GLY A 19 5.39 -9.82 -4.65
N GLY A 20 6.14 -9.88 -3.56
CA GLY A 20 7.55 -10.34 -3.51
C GLY A 20 8.64 -9.65 -4.34
N TRP A 21 8.33 -8.74 -5.26
CA TRP A 21 9.16 -8.53 -6.44
C TRP A 21 9.17 -7.08 -6.93
N TYR A 22 9.01 -6.14 -5.99
CA TYR A 22 9.45 -4.78 -6.20
C TYR A 22 10.97 -4.68 -5.95
N ARG A 23 11.76 -5.20 -6.88
CA ARG A 23 13.16 -4.79 -7.05
C ARG A 23 13.38 -4.48 -8.53
N LEU A 24 13.80 -3.25 -8.78
CA LEU A 24 14.47 -2.86 -10.01
C LEU A 24 15.54 -3.92 -10.35
N ASP A 25 15.49 -4.39 -11.60
CA ASP A 25 16.35 -5.43 -12.16
C ASP A 25 17.82 -5.22 -11.77
N SER A 26 18.30 -6.06 -10.86
CA SER A 26 19.73 -6.28 -10.67
C SER A 26 20.01 -7.78 -10.69
N LYS A 27 20.32 -8.28 -11.90
CA LYS A 27 21.02 -9.53 -12.23
C LYS A 27 20.34 -10.85 -11.85
N SER A 28 19.88 -11.59 -12.86
CA SER A 28 20.52 -12.83 -13.37
C SER A 28 19.50 -13.74 -14.06
N TRP A 29 19.88 -14.23 -15.24
CA TRP A 29 19.12 -15.14 -16.09
C TRP A 29 19.58 -16.57 -15.82
N ASN A 30 18.64 -17.53 -15.74
CA ASN A 30 18.78 -18.89 -16.30
C ASN A 30 17.42 -19.61 -16.32
N GLY A 31 17.17 -20.41 -17.36
CA GLY A 31 15.88 -21.07 -17.71
C GLY A 31 15.31 -22.01 -16.64
N SER A 32 14.09 -22.57 -16.73
CA SER A 32 13.34 -23.12 -17.86
C SER A 32 11.80 -23.04 -17.64
N SER A 33 11.03 -23.36 -18.68
CA SER A 33 9.57 -23.24 -18.85
C SER A 33 8.67 -23.72 -17.69
N LEU A 34 7.81 -22.81 -17.22
CA LEU A 34 6.43 -23.04 -16.76
C LEU A 34 5.66 -21.77 -17.13
N ASP A 35 4.43 -21.89 -17.62
CA ASP A 35 3.55 -20.78 -18.01
C ASP A 35 3.19 -19.90 -16.81
N MET A 36 4.14 -19.05 -16.42
CA MET A 36 4.01 -18.00 -15.44
C MET A 36 4.33 -16.67 -16.11
N ILE A 37 3.40 -15.73 -15.97
CA ILE A 37 3.59 -14.32 -16.28
C ILE A 37 4.87 -13.85 -15.58
N ARG A 38 5.94 -13.59 -16.34
CA ARG A 38 7.22 -13.10 -15.80
C ARG A 38 7.04 -11.66 -15.29
N HIS A 39 7.67 -11.36 -14.15
CA HIS A 39 7.67 -10.08 -13.39
C HIS A 39 8.11 -8.81 -14.16
N THR A 40 8.38 -8.89 -15.46
CA THR A 40 8.64 -7.73 -16.32
C THR A 40 7.36 -7.04 -16.82
N GLN A 41 6.19 -7.36 -16.25
CA GLN A 41 4.89 -6.93 -16.80
C GLN A 41 4.16 -5.89 -15.96
N VAL A 42 4.57 -5.69 -14.70
CA VAL A 42 4.02 -4.62 -13.86
C VAL A 42 4.95 -3.41 -13.86
N SER A 43 4.39 -2.25 -14.15
CA SER A 43 5.09 -0.98 -14.24
C SER A 43 4.26 0.10 -13.59
N LEU A 44 4.86 0.74 -12.60
CA LEU A 44 4.27 1.86 -11.86
C LEU A 44 3.85 3.01 -12.77
N LEU A 45 4.49 3.16 -13.93
CA LEU A 45 4.09 4.15 -14.93
C LEU A 45 2.69 3.89 -15.48
N LYS A 46 2.38 2.63 -15.84
CA LYS A 46 1.14 2.27 -16.56
C LYS A 46 0.08 1.60 -15.68
N ASP A 47 0.48 0.81 -14.70
CA ASP A 47 -0.41 -0.03 -13.92
C ASP A 47 -0.99 0.73 -12.73
N VAL A 48 -2.15 0.26 -12.26
CA VAL A 48 -2.90 0.90 -11.18
C VAL A 48 -2.87 0.00 -9.97
N ILE A 49 -2.30 0.51 -8.87
CA ILE A 49 -2.40 -0.10 -7.56
C ILE A 49 -3.84 0.08 -7.07
N VAL A 50 -4.52 -1.02 -6.76
CA VAL A 50 -5.90 -0.99 -6.27
C VAL A 50 -5.97 -1.43 -4.80
N PRO A 51 -6.87 -0.84 -4.00
CA PRO A 51 -7.04 -1.25 -2.61
C PRO A 51 -7.58 -2.69 -2.47
N TYR A 52 -7.39 -3.28 -1.29
CA TYR A 52 -7.97 -4.60 -0.99
C TYR A 52 -9.50 -4.47 -0.85
N THR A 53 -10.22 -5.51 -1.25
CA THR A 53 -11.70 -5.53 -1.27
C THR A 53 -12.31 -5.83 0.10
N HIS A 54 -11.67 -6.65 0.92
CA HIS A 54 -12.19 -7.13 2.19
C HIS A 54 -11.56 -6.40 3.38
N LEU A 55 -12.02 -5.18 3.62
CA LEU A 55 -11.50 -4.33 4.69
C LEU A 55 -12.24 -4.50 6.01
N LEU A 56 -11.66 -3.98 7.09
CA LEU A 56 -12.39 -3.78 8.35
C LEU A 56 -13.55 -2.78 8.18
N PRO A 57 -14.62 -2.91 8.98
CA PRO A 57 -15.73 -1.96 8.92
C PRO A 57 -15.25 -0.55 9.26
N ARG A 58 -15.73 0.43 8.50
CA ARG A 58 -15.41 1.85 8.69
C ARG A 58 -15.79 2.31 10.11
N LEU A 59 -14.82 2.85 10.84
CA LEU A 59 -15.03 3.54 12.09
C LEU A 59 -15.43 5.00 11.80
N GLN A 60 -16.51 5.44 12.43
CA GLN A 60 -16.90 6.85 12.42
C GLN A 60 -16.00 7.66 13.36
N LEU A 61 -15.66 8.87 12.95
CA LEU A 61 -14.85 9.78 13.75
C LEU A 61 -15.57 10.06 15.07
N SER A 62 -14.88 9.81 16.19
CA SER A 62 -15.39 10.03 17.55
C SER A 62 -14.24 10.36 18.49
N GLU A 63 -14.53 11.13 19.54
CA GLU A 63 -13.58 11.50 20.60
C GLU A 63 -13.36 10.33 21.58
N LYS A 64 -12.80 9.23 21.08
CA LYS A 64 -12.39 8.10 21.91
C LYS A 64 -10.91 8.19 22.22
N LYS A 65 -10.58 8.14 23.50
CA LYS A 65 -9.20 8.05 23.97
C LYS A 65 -8.60 6.72 23.49
N ARG A 66 -7.42 6.79 22.87
CA ARG A 66 -6.60 5.65 22.48
C ARG A 66 -5.45 5.54 23.49
N ASN A 67 -5.21 4.34 23.99
CA ASN A 67 -4.28 4.10 25.10
C ASN A 67 -2.98 3.43 24.66
N THR A 68 -2.98 2.80 23.48
CA THR A 68 -1.80 2.21 22.87
C THR A 68 -1.17 3.24 21.95
N LEU A 69 0.15 3.43 22.02
CA LEU A 69 0.85 4.35 21.14
C LEU A 69 1.00 3.77 19.73
N LEU A 70 1.58 2.57 19.62
CA LEU A 70 1.87 1.95 18.32
C LEU A 70 1.36 0.51 18.28
N TYR A 71 0.71 0.15 17.18
CA TYR A 71 0.17 -1.19 16.97
C TYR A 71 0.65 -1.81 15.67
N PHE A 72 1.05 -3.07 15.75
CA PHE A 72 1.31 -3.93 14.61
C PHE A 72 0.77 -5.33 14.89
N LYS A 73 0.02 -5.87 13.93
CA LYS A 73 -0.34 -7.28 13.90
C LYS A 73 -0.13 -7.88 12.52
N GLY A 74 0.73 -8.87 12.42
CA GLY A 74 1.14 -9.50 11.16
C GLY A 74 2.32 -10.44 11.36
N ALA A 75 2.61 -11.27 10.35
CA ALA A 75 3.74 -12.21 10.43
C ALA A 75 5.07 -11.47 10.69
N LYS A 76 5.80 -11.89 11.73
CA LYS A 76 7.13 -11.37 12.06
C LYS A 76 8.08 -11.59 10.88
N HIS A 77 8.16 -12.83 10.42
CA HIS A 77 9.01 -13.24 9.30
C HIS A 77 8.22 -13.24 7.99
N ARG A 78 8.79 -12.63 6.95
CA ARG A 78 8.27 -12.69 5.56
C ARG A 78 9.45 -12.87 4.62
N HIS A 79 9.26 -13.58 3.51
CA HIS A 79 10.31 -13.74 2.49
C HIS A 79 10.81 -12.38 1.97
N ARG A 80 12.04 -12.34 1.41
CA ARG A 80 12.61 -11.37 0.43
C ARG A 80 12.36 -9.85 0.58
N GLY A 81 11.99 -9.38 1.77
CA GLY A 81 11.84 -7.95 2.10
C GLY A 81 11.48 -7.71 3.58
N GLY A 82 11.42 -8.78 4.39
CA GLY A 82 11.03 -8.73 5.80
C GLY A 82 12.09 -8.24 6.78
N ILE A 83 13.34 -8.00 6.35
CA ILE A 83 14.45 -7.65 7.27
C ILE A 83 14.13 -6.40 8.10
N VAL A 84 13.58 -5.36 7.47
CA VAL A 84 13.17 -4.14 8.18
C VAL A 84 12.09 -4.45 9.22
N ARG A 85 11.13 -5.33 8.89
CA ARG A 85 10.08 -5.73 9.83
C ARG A 85 10.62 -6.54 11.00
N GLU A 86 11.53 -7.47 10.75
CA GLU A 86 12.17 -8.28 11.78
C GLU A 86 12.99 -7.40 12.73
N ASN A 87 13.80 -6.49 12.19
CA ASN A 87 14.58 -5.55 12.99
C ASN A 87 13.66 -4.60 13.81
N LEU A 88 12.61 -4.05 13.19
CA LEU A 88 11.62 -3.24 13.90
C LEU A 88 10.90 -4.04 14.98
N TRP A 89 10.61 -5.32 14.72
CA TRP A 89 10.01 -6.19 15.73
C TRP A 89 10.90 -6.30 16.96
N ASP A 90 12.18 -6.60 16.76
CA ASP A 90 13.12 -6.79 17.86
C ASP A 90 13.36 -5.49 18.67
N LEU A 91 13.32 -4.33 18.00
CA LEU A 91 13.40 -3.02 18.66
C LEU A 91 12.14 -2.64 19.44
N LEU A 92 10.95 -3.01 18.95
CA LEU A 92 9.68 -2.45 19.43
C LEU A 92 8.89 -3.38 20.35
N VAL A 93 9.15 -4.69 20.34
CA VAL A 93 8.32 -5.67 21.08
C VAL A 93 8.27 -5.43 22.59
N ASN A 94 9.32 -4.84 23.16
CA ASN A 94 9.41 -4.55 24.60
C ASN A 94 9.15 -3.08 24.95
N GLU A 95 8.78 -2.25 23.98
CA GLU A 95 8.54 -0.82 24.20
C GLU A 95 7.20 -0.57 24.91
N PRO A 96 7.18 0.25 25.97
CA PRO A 96 5.94 0.60 26.65
C PRO A 96 4.94 1.30 25.71
N GLY A 97 3.70 0.81 25.72
CA GLY A 97 2.63 1.34 24.86
C GLY A 97 2.69 0.84 23.42
N VAL A 98 3.53 -0.16 23.12
CA VAL A 98 3.59 -0.80 21.80
C VAL A 98 2.98 -2.20 21.87
N ILE A 99 2.26 -2.60 20.82
CA ILE A 99 1.75 -3.96 20.64
C ILE A 99 2.32 -4.50 19.32
N MET A 100 3.14 -5.54 19.41
CA MET A 100 3.66 -6.31 18.27
C MET A 100 3.16 -7.75 18.40
N GLU A 101 2.23 -8.16 17.53
CA GLU A 101 1.64 -9.51 17.58
C GLU A 101 1.61 -10.20 16.22
N GLU A 102 1.65 -11.53 16.22
CA GLU A 102 1.43 -12.27 14.98
C GLU A 102 -0.04 -12.24 14.57
N GLY A 103 -0.28 -12.17 13.27
CA GLY A 103 -1.62 -12.09 12.67
C GLY A 103 -2.08 -13.43 12.11
N PHE A 104 -3.39 -13.69 12.24
CA PHE A 104 -4.02 -14.90 11.70
C PHE A 104 -5.16 -14.51 10.76
N PRO A 105 -5.27 -15.11 9.55
CA PRO A 105 -6.30 -14.78 8.57
C PRO A 105 -7.63 -15.48 8.90
N ASN A 106 -8.14 -15.29 10.11
CA ASN A 106 -9.40 -15.87 10.58
C ASN A 106 -10.26 -14.81 11.30
N ALA A 107 -11.50 -15.19 11.66
CA ALA A 107 -12.44 -14.27 12.31
C ALA A 107 -11.89 -13.68 13.63
N THR A 108 -11.19 -14.49 14.43
CA THR A 108 -10.56 -14.06 15.67
C THR A 108 -9.47 -13.02 15.41
N GLY A 109 -8.60 -13.25 14.43
CA GLY A 109 -7.55 -12.31 14.03
C GLY A 109 -8.13 -11.00 13.48
N ARG A 110 -9.26 -11.07 12.78
CA ARG A 110 -10.02 -9.88 12.33
C ARG A 110 -10.53 -9.07 13.52
N GLU A 111 -11.19 -9.70 14.49
CA GLU A 111 -11.70 -9.02 15.68
C GLU A 111 -10.59 -8.40 16.54
N GLN A 112 -9.47 -9.14 16.72
CA GLN A 112 -8.29 -8.62 17.40
C GLN A 112 -7.72 -7.39 16.67
N SER A 113 -7.67 -7.42 15.34
CA SER A 113 -7.22 -6.28 14.53
C SER A 113 -8.16 -5.08 14.66
N ILE A 114 -9.47 -5.29 14.64
CA ILE A 114 -10.47 -4.25 14.90
C ILE A 114 -10.22 -3.60 16.25
N ARG A 115 -10.11 -4.41 17.32
CA ARG A 115 -9.89 -3.90 18.67
C ARG A 115 -8.57 -3.13 18.76
N GLY A 116 -7.47 -3.76 18.36
CA GLY A 116 -6.13 -3.19 18.46
C GLY A 116 -5.96 -1.89 17.69
N MET A 117 -6.36 -1.86 16.41
CA MET A 117 -6.25 -0.64 15.60
C MET A 117 -7.14 0.50 16.11
N ARG A 118 -8.33 0.20 16.64
CA ARG A 118 -9.27 1.24 17.12
C ARG A 118 -8.89 1.81 18.48
N THR A 119 -8.03 1.14 19.25
CA THR A 119 -7.52 1.62 20.56
C THR A 119 -6.11 2.19 20.51
N SER A 120 -5.48 2.23 19.32
CA SER A 120 -4.08 2.63 19.14
C SER A 120 -3.93 3.94 18.39
N GLU A 121 -3.00 4.79 18.79
CA GLU A 121 -2.75 6.08 18.15
C GLU A 121 -2.27 5.88 16.70
N PHE A 122 -1.24 5.04 16.55
CA PHE A 122 -0.53 4.77 15.32
C PHE A 122 -0.56 3.27 14.96
N CYS A 123 -0.52 2.99 13.66
CA CYS A 123 -0.46 1.64 13.10
C CYS A 123 0.79 1.49 12.21
N LEU A 124 1.71 0.61 12.61
CA LEU A 124 2.98 0.44 11.92
C LEU A 124 2.78 -0.25 10.57
N HIS A 125 3.32 0.35 9.52
CA HIS A 125 3.26 -0.13 8.15
C HIS A 125 4.67 -0.12 7.53
N PRO A 126 5.53 -1.08 7.90
CA PRO A 126 6.80 -1.23 7.21
C PRO A 126 6.53 -1.80 5.82
N ALA A 127 7.09 -1.14 4.80
CA ALA A 127 7.11 -1.68 3.46
C ALA A 127 7.76 -3.08 3.50
N GLY A 128 7.21 -3.99 2.73
CA GLY A 128 7.82 -5.30 2.53
C GLY A 128 7.93 -5.58 1.05
N ASP A 129 7.86 -6.85 0.71
CA ASP A 129 7.72 -7.43 -0.64
C ASP A 129 6.74 -6.76 -1.61
N THR A 130 5.84 -5.95 -1.08
CA THR A 130 4.61 -5.51 -1.73
C THR A 130 4.42 -4.02 -1.44
N PRO A 131 4.14 -3.16 -2.45
CA PRO A 131 3.97 -1.73 -2.25
C PRO A 131 2.86 -1.39 -1.27
N THR A 132 1.82 -2.23 -1.14
CA THR A 132 0.83 -2.09 -0.07
C THR A 132 0.52 -3.41 0.60
N SER A 133 -0.22 -3.34 1.71
CA SER A 133 -0.83 -4.50 2.36
C SER A 133 -2.22 -4.13 2.86
N CYS A 134 -3.11 -5.11 3.00
CA CYS A 134 -4.45 -4.92 3.57
C CYS A 134 -4.46 -4.09 4.87
N ARG A 135 -3.41 -4.24 5.70
CA ARG A 135 -3.25 -3.51 6.98
C ARG A 135 -3.25 -1.99 6.83
N LEU A 136 -2.74 -1.43 5.73
CA LEU A 136 -2.77 0.01 5.48
C LEU A 136 -4.22 0.50 5.39
N PHE A 137 -5.03 -0.19 4.59
CA PHE A 137 -6.43 0.15 4.40
C PHE A 137 -7.26 -0.14 5.64
N ASP A 138 -6.96 -1.20 6.38
CA ASP A 138 -7.61 -1.50 7.67
C ASP A 138 -7.32 -0.44 8.74
N ALA A 139 -6.09 0.08 8.78
CA ALA A 139 -5.71 1.19 9.64
C ALA A 139 -6.50 2.46 9.29
N ILE A 140 -6.62 2.76 7.99
CA ILE A 140 -7.43 3.86 7.47
C ILE A 140 -8.90 3.71 7.88
N GLN A 141 -9.49 2.53 7.69
CA GLN A 141 -10.87 2.27 8.12
C GLN A 141 -11.06 2.32 9.63
N SER A 142 -9.99 2.14 10.41
CA SER A 142 -10.02 2.18 11.87
C SER A 142 -9.57 3.52 12.48
N LEU A 143 -9.28 4.53 11.65
CA LEU A 143 -8.72 5.83 12.07
C LEU A 143 -7.45 5.71 12.93
N CYS A 144 -6.68 4.64 12.69
CA CYS A 144 -5.37 4.41 13.29
C CYS A 144 -4.31 5.00 12.36
N ILE A 145 -3.50 5.94 12.84
CA ILE A 145 -2.61 6.73 11.98
C ILE A 145 -1.54 5.84 11.36
N PRO A 146 -1.51 5.61 10.03
CA PRO A 146 -0.47 4.80 9.41
C PRO A 146 0.90 5.42 9.63
N VAL A 147 1.85 4.62 10.10
CA VAL A 147 3.28 4.96 10.15
C VAL A 147 3.95 4.14 9.06
N ILE A 148 4.14 4.77 7.90
CA ILE A 148 4.66 4.15 6.70
C ILE A 148 6.19 4.23 6.76
N VAL A 149 6.83 3.09 6.97
CA VAL A 149 8.30 2.97 6.98
C VAL A 149 8.76 2.50 5.61
N SER A 150 9.22 3.44 4.78
CA SER A 150 9.72 3.18 3.43
C SER A 150 10.40 4.40 2.85
N ASP A 151 11.42 4.19 2.02
CA ASP A 151 12.09 5.27 1.30
C ASP A 151 11.41 5.57 -0.04
N ASN A 152 10.82 4.55 -0.69
CA ASN A 152 10.33 4.62 -2.07
C ASN A 152 9.05 3.77 -2.30
N ILE A 153 8.04 3.94 -1.44
CA ILE A 153 6.74 3.26 -1.56
C ILE A 153 5.83 3.99 -2.55
N GLU A 154 5.15 3.23 -3.41
CA GLU A 154 4.02 3.75 -4.17
C GLU A 154 2.70 3.28 -3.57
N LEU A 155 1.76 4.22 -3.48
CA LEU A 155 0.46 4.04 -2.86
C LEU A 155 -0.69 4.19 -3.88
N PRO A 156 -1.83 3.52 -3.67
CA PRO A 156 -3.00 3.67 -4.52
C PRO A 156 -3.45 5.12 -4.60
N PHE A 157 -3.87 5.51 -5.79
CA PHE A 157 -4.49 6.82 -6.01
C PHE A 157 -3.61 8.04 -5.70
N GLU A 158 -2.29 7.89 -5.66
CA GLU A 158 -1.36 9.03 -5.61
C GLU A 158 -1.69 10.11 -6.66
N GLY A 159 -1.55 11.37 -6.29
CA GLY A 159 -1.94 12.52 -7.12
C GLY A 159 -3.44 12.81 -7.17
N MET A 160 -4.29 11.93 -6.61
CA MET A 160 -5.69 12.26 -6.29
C MET A 160 -5.88 12.56 -4.79
N MET A 161 -4.99 12.05 -3.96
CA MET A 161 -4.94 12.31 -2.53
C MET A 161 -3.49 12.37 -2.05
N ASP A 162 -3.26 13.17 -1.02
CA ASP A 162 -1.95 13.31 -0.39
C ASP A 162 -1.92 12.47 0.89
N TYR A 163 -1.13 11.40 0.89
CA TYR A 163 -0.98 10.53 2.06
C TYR A 163 -0.30 11.23 3.24
N THR A 164 0.45 12.30 3.01
CA THR A 164 1.11 13.07 4.07
C THR A 164 0.10 13.83 4.94
N GLU A 165 -1.12 14.07 4.42
CA GLU A 165 -2.19 14.72 5.18
C GLU A 165 -2.86 13.82 6.22
N PHE A 166 -2.61 12.50 6.17
CA PHE A 166 -3.25 11.53 7.07
C PHE A 166 -2.34 10.37 7.54
N SER A 167 -1.08 10.34 7.13
CA SER A 167 -0.10 9.31 7.49
C SER A 167 1.22 9.95 7.92
N VAL A 168 2.02 9.22 8.69
CA VAL A 168 3.40 9.59 9.04
C VAL A 168 4.35 8.76 8.19
N PHE A 169 5.23 9.42 7.45
CA PHE A 169 6.27 8.75 6.67
C PHE A 169 7.59 8.78 7.42
N VAL A 170 8.28 7.64 7.45
CA VAL A 170 9.55 7.46 8.15
C VAL A 170 10.53 6.73 7.23
N ALA A 171 11.74 7.26 7.09
CA ALA A 171 12.81 6.59 6.36
C ALA A 171 13.18 5.27 7.04
N GLY A 172 13.54 4.25 6.26
CA GLY A 172 13.91 2.93 6.80
C GLY A 172 15.05 3.03 7.81
N ASP A 173 16.08 3.81 7.48
CA ASP A 173 17.26 4.00 8.31
C ASP A 173 16.96 4.73 9.62
N ASP A 174 16.03 5.69 9.63
CA ASP A 174 15.63 6.39 10.84
C ASP A 174 14.79 5.49 11.76
N ALA A 175 13.87 4.71 11.18
CA ALA A 175 13.02 3.80 11.94
C ALA A 175 13.83 2.70 12.68
N LEU A 176 15.00 2.33 12.15
CA LEU A 176 15.89 1.32 12.71
C LEU A 176 16.87 1.86 13.75
N LYS A 177 16.93 3.18 13.96
CA LYS A 177 17.73 3.76 15.05
C LYS A 177 17.04 3.46 16.38
N PRO A 178 17.79 2.99 17.41
CA PRO A 178 17.24 2.77 18.74
C PRO A 178 16.48 4.00 19.25
N THR A 179 15.30 3.78 19.82
CA THR A 179 14.35 4.77 20.37
C THR A 179 13.81 5.85 19.42
N TRP A 180 14.49 6.14 18.30
CA TRP A 180 14.16 7.25 17.40
C TRP A 180 12.71 7.22 16.95
N LEU A 181 12.20 6.07 16.51
CA LEU A 181 10.81 5.94 16.05
C LEU A 181 9.81 6.28 17.17
N MET A 182 10.09 5.80 18.39
CA MET A 182 9.22 6.04 19.54
C MET A 182 9.23 7.50 19.96
N ASP A 183 10.41 8.11 19.98
CA ASP A 183 10.57 9.53 20.32
C ASP A 183 9.91 10.42 19.26
N HIS A 184 10.06 10.07 17.99
CA HIS A 184 9.38 10.74 16.88
C HIS A 184 7.85 10.67 17.03
N LEU A 185 7.28 9.48 17.24
CA LEU A 185 5.82 9.33 17.40
C LEU A 185 5.28 10.02 18.66
N ARG A 186 6.06 10.06 19.75
CA ARG A 186 5.71 10.78 20.99
C ARG A 186 5.77 12.30 20.81
N SER A 187 6.62 12.79 19.90
CA SER A 187 6.75 14.24 19.62
C SER A 187 5.54 14.82 18.86
N ILE A 188 4.76 13.97 18.18
CA ILE A 188 3.56 14.39 17.46
C ILE A 188 2.48 14.77 18.47
N SER A 189 2.03 16.02 18.42
CA SER A 189 1.02 16.56 19.34
C SER A 189 -0.38 15.96 19.08
N GLU A 190 -1.24 15.96 20.11
CA GLU A 190 -2.63 15.54 19.97
C GLU A 190 -3.38 16.30 18.86
N LYS A 191 -3.13 17.61 18.73
CA LYS A 191 -3.71 18.43 17.66
C LYS A 191 -3.34 17.91 16.26
N GLN A 192 -2.08 17.53 16.06
CA GLN A 192 -1.64 16.94 14.79
C GLN A 192 -2.29 15.57 14.56
N LYS A 193 -2.39 14.72 15.59
CA LYS A 193 -3.04 13.41 15.48
C LYS A 193 -4.53 13.54 15.13
N GLU A 194 -5.23 14.50 15.73
CA GLU A 194 -6.62 14.80 15.38
C GLU A 194 -6.78 15.28 13.93
N GLU A 195 -5.87 16.13 13.46
CA GLU A 195 -5.88 16.61 12.08
C GLU A 195 -5.67 15.45 11.08
N LEU A 196 -4.67 14.61 11.32
CA LEU A 196 -4.42 13.39 10.53
C LEU A 196 -5.68 12.50 10.49
N ARG A 197 -6.34 12.28 11.64
CA ARG A 197 -7.60 11.48 11.71
C ARG A 197 -8.77 12.14 11.00
N ARG A 198 -8.92 13.46 11.09
CA ARG A 198 -9.97 14.21 10.39
C ARG A 198 -9.80 14.07 8.87
N ASN A 199 -8.57 14.20 8.37
CA ASN A 199 -8.27 14.03 6.95
C ASN A 199 -8.48 12.57 6.52
N MET A 200 -8.06 11.61 7.33
CA MET A 200 -8.32 10.19 7.11
C MET A 200 -9.82 9.86 7.01
N ALA A 201 -10.64 10.42 7.90
CA ALA A 201 -12.08 10.18 7.90
C ALA A 201 -12.76 10.65 6.60
N LYS A 202 -12.24 11.70 5.95
CA LYS A 202 -12.72 12.20 4.65
C LYS A 202 -12.42 11.21 3.52
N ILE A 203 -11.30 10.50 3.60
CA ILE A 203 -10.83 9.63 2.53
C ILE A 203 -11.24 8.16 2.68
N GLN A 204 -11.68 7.71 3.87
CA GLN A 204 -12.20 6.35 4.09
C GLN A 204 -13.20 5.85 3.02
N PRO A 205 -14.16 6.66 2.52
CA PRO A 205 -15.11 6.23 1.49
C PRO A 205 -14.44 5.83 0.16
N ILE A 206 -13.26 6.39 -0.14
CA ILE A 206 -12.50 6.10 -1.38
C ILE A 206 -12.11 4.62 -1.45
N TYR A 207 -11.92 3.95 -0.32
CA TYR A 207 -11.53 2.55 -0.28
C TYR A 207 -12.71 1.57 -0.19
N GLN A 208 -13.94 2.07 -0.25
CA GLN A 208 -15.13 1.24 -0.16
C GLN A 208 -15.56 0.74 -1.55
N TYR A 209 -15.61 -0.59 -1.72
CA TYR A 209 -16.15 -1.23 -2.92
C TYR A 209 -17.66 -1.41 -2.85
N GLU A 210 -18.19 -1.69 -1.65
CA GLU A 210 -19.60 -1.91 -1.44
C GLU A 210 -20.39 -0.59 -1.48
N ASN A 211 -21.61 -0.67 -2.01
CA ASN A 211 -22.58 0.42 -2.05
C ASN A 211 -23.52 0.42 -0.84
N GLY A 212 -23.30 -0.46 0.15
CA GLY A 212 -24.15 -0.59 1.35
C GLY A 212 -25.46 -1.35 1.11
N HIS A 213 -25.70 -1.87 -0.10
CA HIS A 213 -26.88 -2.67 -0.40
C HIS A 213 -26.61 -4.17 -0.19
N PRO A 214 -27.58 -4.95 0.34
CA PRO A 214 -27.46 -6.39 0.45
C PRO A 214 -27.11 -7.05 -0.88
N GLY A 215 -26.07 -7.88 -0.90
CA GLY A 215 -25.58 -8.54 -2.12
C GLY A 215 -24.87 -7.63 -3.12
N GLY A 216 -24.57 -6.37 -2.75
CA GLY A 216 -23.87 -5.41 -3.61
C GLY A 216 -24.73 -4.86 -4.77
N ILE A 217 -26.02 -5.14 -4.78
CA ILE A 217 -26.94 -4.74 -5.87
C ILE A 217 -27.36 -3.28 -5.67
N GLY A 218 -26.97 -2.39 -6.57
CA GLY A 218 -27.32 -0.97 -6.53
C GLY A 218 -26.26 -0.07 -7.17
N PRO A 219 -26.49 1.25 -7.26
CA PRO A 219 -25.50 2.16 -7.81
C PRO A 219 -24.23 2.17 -6.94
N ILE A 220 -23.06 2.11 -7.59
CA ILE A 220 -21.78 2.25 -6.88
C ILE A 220 -21.64 3.68 -6.33
N SER A 221 -21.00 3.81 -5.17
CA SER A 221 -20.71 5.13 -4.61
C SER A 221 -19.88 5.97 -5.59
N PRO A 222 -20.31 7.20 -5.94
CA PRO A 222 -19.52 8.11 -6.79
C PRO A 222 -18.10 8.36 -6.26
N ASN A 223 -17.95 8.27 -4.93
CA ASN A 223 -16.69 8.45 -4.22
C ASN A 223 -16.06 7.13 -3.75
N GLY A 224 -16.53 5.98 -4.24
CA GLY A 224 -16.00 4.66 -3.87
C GLY A 224 -14.75 4.24 -4.65
N ALA A 225 -14.24 3.06 -4.32
CA ALA A 225 -13.00 2.50 -4.88
C ALA A 225 -13.07 2.31 -6.39
N VAL A 226 -14.18 1.75 -6.90
CA VAL A 226 -14.37 1.47 -8.33
C VAL A 226 -14.20 2.75 -9.17
N ASN A 227 -14.83 3.85 -8.76
CA ASN A 227 -14.74 5.11 -9.49
C ASN A 227 -13.34 5.74 -9.40
N HIS A 228 -12.65 5.61 -8.28
CA HIS A 228 -11.25 6.08 -8.16
C HIS A 228 -10.28 5.25 -8.98
N ILE A 229 -10.52 3.94 -9.12
CA ILE A 229 -9.77 3.08 -10.05
C ILE A 229 -9.93 3.61 -11.47
N TRP A 230 -11.15 3.85 -11.94
CA TRP A 230 -11.40 4.40 -13.27
C TRP A 230 -10.77 5.79 -13.47
N LYS A 231 -10.84 6.68 -12.48
CA LYS A 231 -10.15 7.97 -12.51
C LYS A 231 -8.64 7.81 -12.65
N LYS A 232 -8.02 6.89 -11.90
CA LYS A 232 -6.56 6.62 -11.99
C LYS A 232 -6.17 6.04 -13.34
N ILE A 233 -6.95 5.11 -13.89
CA ILE A 233 -6.78 4.58 -15.25
C ILE A 233 -6.81 5.73 -16.26
N HIS A 234 -7.81 6.61 -16.16
CA HIS A 234 -7.96 7.76 -17.05
C HIS A 234 -6.76 8.71 -16.97
N GLN A 235 -6.22 8.97 -15.76
CA GLN A 235 -5.02 9.80 -15.58
C GLN A 235 -3.76 9.21 -16.21
N LYS A 236 -3.59 7.87 -16.20
CA LYS A 236 -2.41 7.20 -16.80
C LYS A 236 -2.51 7.06 -18.31
N LEU A 237 -3.72 7.08 -18.87
CA LEU A 237 -3.97 6.77 -20.29
C LEU A 237 -3.20 7.66 -21.29
N PRO A 238 -3.06 8.99 -21.10
CA PRO A 238 -2.31 9.83 -22.04
C PRO A 238 -0.84 9.41 -22.17
N VAL A 239 -0.16 9.18 -21.04
CA VAL A 239 1.25 8.76 -21.01
C VAL A 239 1.45 7.44 -21.75
N ILE A 240 0.53 6.49 -21.55
CA ILE A 240 0.57 5.19 -22.23
C ILE A 240 0.31 5.35 -23.74
N LYS A 241 -0.68 6.15 -24.13
CA LYS A 241 -0.97 6.42 -25.55
C LYS A 241 0.26 7.00 -26.27
N GLU A 242 0.93 7.95 -25.65
CA GLU A 242 2.17 8.50 -26.23
C GLU A 242 3.30 7.47 -26.27
N ALA A 243 3.44 6.63 -25.24
CA ALA A 243 4.42 5.53 -25.23
C ALA A 243 4.19 4.55 -26.41
N ILE A 244 2.93 4.18 -26.68
CA ILE A 244 2.55 3.34 -27.82
C ILE A 244 2.92 4.01 -29.15
N VAL A 245 2.66 5.32 -29.29
CA VAL A 245 3.02 6.07 -30.51
C VAL A 245 4.54 6.15 -30.69
N ARG A 246 5.31 6.29 -29.61
CA ARG A 246 6.78 6.24 -29.63
C ARG A 246 7.27 4.86 -30.09
N GLU A 247 6.65 3.79 -29.61
CA GLU A 247 7.00 2.42 -29.98
C GLU A 247 6.80 2.14 -31.47
N LYS A 248 5.69 2.61 -32.05
CA LYS A 248 5.38 2.44 -33.49
C LYS A 248 6.41 3.05 -34.44
N ARG A 249 7.20 4.03 -33.98
CA ARG A 249 8.24 4.71 -34.77
C ARG A 249 9.59 3.99 -34.73
N LYS A 250 9.72 2.89 -33.98
CA LYS A 250 11.00 2.19 -33.86
C LYS A 250 11.35 1.45 -35.17
N PRO A 251 12.53 1.69 -35.75
CA PRO A 251 13.00 0.94 -36.91
C PRO A 251 13.19 -0.55 -36.58
N PRO A 252 12.98 -1.46 -37.56
CA PRO A 252 13.23 -2.88 -37.37
C PRO A 252 14.68 -3.15 -36.90
N GLY A 253 14.84 -4.05 -35.93
CA GLY A 253 16.16 -4.46 -35.43
C GLY A 253 16.80 -3.53 -34.40
N VAL A 254 16.19 -2.38 -34.08
CA VAL A 254 16.72 -1.44 -33.07
C VAL A 254 16.16 -1.78 -31.69
N SER A 255 17.00 -2.29 -30.79
CA SER A 255 16.69 -2.40 -29.37
C SER A 255 17.12 -1.11 -28.66
N ILE A 256 16.17 -0.42 -28.02
CA ILE A 256 16.49 0.67 -27.11
C ILE A 256 16.66 0.02 -25.73
N PRO A 257 17.82 0.16 -25.07
CA PRO A 257 17.98 -0.27 -23.69
C PRO A 257 16.89 0.37 -22.85
N LEU A 258 16.19 -0.41 -22.01
CA LEU A 258 15.29 0.14 -21.01
C LEU A 258 16.13 1.10 -20.16
N ARG A 259 15.91 2.41 -20.32
CA ARG A 259 16.51 3.39 -19.41
C ARG A 259 15.80 3.21 -18.09
N CYS A 260 16.51 2.73 -17.07
CA CYS A 260 16.03 2.83 -15.71
C CYS A 260 15.81 4.31 -15.42
N HIS A 261 14.56 4.72 -15.22
CA HIS A 261 14.28 5.97 -14.54
C HIS A 261 14.63 5.73 -13.07
N CYS A 262 15.88 6.01 -12.71
CA CYS A 262 16.27 6.18 -11.33
C CYS A 262 15.78 7.57 -10.93
N THR A 263 14.67 7.64 -10.20
CA THR A 263 14.33 8.78 -9.34
C THR A 263 14.71 8.39 -7.93
#